data_AF-A0A3R9TK64-F1
#
_entry.id   AF-A0A3R9TK64-F1
#
_cell.length_a   1.000
_cell.length_b   1.000
_cell.length_c   1.000
_cell.angle_alpha   90.00
_cell.angle_beta   90.00
_cell.angle_gamma   90.00
#
_symmetry.space_group_name_H-M   'P 1'
#
loop_
_entity.id
_entity.type
_entity.pdbx_description
1 polymer ?
#
loop_
_entity_poly.entity_id
_entity_poly.type
_entity_poly.pdbx_seq_one_letter_code
_entity_poly.pdbx_strand_id
1 'polypeptide(L)'
;AVIEQGMINRLVDAKPEEMRIFIEEAAGVSRYQARRRETLQHLEHTEQNLSRLEDIALELKSQLKTLKRQSEAAVQYKTLESQIRTLKIEILSFQAEKSVRLQEEYTVQMNELGETFKLVRSELSTIEHDLESTSALFQRLIQQSSPLQQEWQQAEKKLSELKMTLEQKQSLFQQNSTTLVQLEQQKAQTKERLQLSELQLETLNSQLEEQTEALTAIEHTAAEAEQSFAGLQSQQRQAQQQFEQVKAQVEKQQQQKMQMSAQIEQLGKNVQRIEQQKETLQHQANQIQSQVHEDEQGELEQLQQQLCREISTLEAEIEQYVQRIEQAQQAHQVNKNQQQTLKTEIQVLLSEQKNLSQLVAKQSPKQNQDTLRLMQALELTEQGKPHAQIIEKFLAKWLQAHIVETEQPFQEGIARQLKPSEQSSKFKGNLTCLNDWIASPQLSIFSNVAIAQDLSHALNEQKQLQYGQSILTLDGYHVGQDWVIALMYDDESQSAQGMLTHRIRLDEIE
;
A
#
# COMPACT_ATOMS: atom_id res chain seq x y z
N ALA A 1 -85.28 -93.78 145.76
CA ALA A 1 -85.81 -93.96 147.12
C ALA A 1 -84.83 -94.82 147.91
N VAL A 2 -84.12 -94.19 148.86
CA VAL A 2 -83.35 -94.75 149.97
C VAL A 2 -83.65 -93.79 151.12
N ILE A 3 -84.26 -94.25 152.21
CA ILE A 3 -84.68 -93.37 153.32
C ILE A 3 -83.58 -93.39 154.38
N GLU A 4 -82.96 -92.23 154.59
CA GLU A 4 -81.88 -92.00 155.55
C GLU A 4 -82.46 -91.58 156.92
N GLN A 5 -81.95 -92.16 158.00
CA GLN A 5 -82.39 -91.90 159.37
C GLN A 5 -81.96 -90.48 159.79
N GLY A 6 -82.92 -89.58 159.99
CA GLY A 6 -82.68 -88.17 160.38
C GLY A 6 -83.61 -87.15 159.72
N MET A 7 -84.33 -87.55 158.65
CA MET A 7 -85.26 -86.68 157.90
C MET A 7 -86.52 -86.25 158.66
N ILE A 8 -86.87 -86.89 159.79
CA ILE A 8 -88.10 -86.56 160.55
C ILE A 8 -88.01 -85.18 161.23
N ASN A 9 -86.84 -84.75 161.71
CA ASN A 9 -86.71 -83.45 162.39
C ASN A 9 -86.72 -82.26 161.41
N ARG A 10 -86.31 -82.45 160.14
CA ARG A 10 -86.40 -81.40 159.11
C ARG A 10 -87.84 -81.13 158.64
N LEU A 11 -88.75 -82.07 158.85
CA LEU A 11 -90.14 -81.95 158.40
C LEU A 11 -91.03 -81.16 159.39
N VAL A 12 -90.58 -80.99 160.64
CA VAL A 12 -91.35 -80.32 161.70
C VAL A 12 -91.00 -78.82 161.82
N ASP A 13 -89.77 -78.42 161.47
CA ASP A 13 -89.28 -77.02 161.56
C ASP A 13 -89.17 -76.28 160.21
N ALA A 14 -89.61 -76.89 159.10
CA ALA A 14 -89.48 -76.28 157.77
C ALA A 14 -90.39 -75.05 157.56
N LYS A 15 -89.83 -73.98 157.00
CA LYS A 15 -90.59 -72.77 156.61
C LYS A 15 -91.58 -73.09 155.47
N PRO A 16 -92.73 -72.39 155.36
CA PRO A 16 -93.77 -72.70 154.37
C PRO A 16 -93.28 -72.75 152.91
N GLU A 17 -92.30 -71.94 152.53
CA GLU A 17 -91.72 -71.93 151.17
C GLU A 17 -90.90 -73.19 150.86
N GLU A 18 -90.15 -73.71 151.85
CA GLU A 18 -89.38 -74.95 151.71
C GLU A 18 -90.30 -76.17 151.72
N MET A 19 -91.38 -76.13 152.52
CA MET A 19 -92.41 -77.16 152.53
C MET A 19 -93.17 -77.25 151.19
N ARG A 20 -93.35 -76.12 150.49
CA ARG A 20 -93.98 -76.06 149.16
C ARG A 20 -93.15 -76.79 148.09
N ILE A 21 -91.82 -76.70 148.14
CA ILE A 21 -90.94 -77.42 147.21
C ILE A 21 -91.10 -78.94 147.41
N PHE A 22 -91.13 -79.41 148.66
CA PHE A 22 -91.34 -80.84 148.97
C PHE A 22 -92.75 -81.34 148.60
N ILE A 23 -93.79 -80.50 148.78
CA ILE A 23 -95.15 -80.83 148.31
C ILE A 23 -95.23 -80.81 146.78
N GLU A 24 -94.59 -79.86 146.09
CA GLU A 24 -94.55 -79.81 144.63
C GLU A 24 -93.72 -80.97 144.02
N GLU A 25 -92.75 -81.50 144.76
CA GLU A 25 -91.98 -82.69 144.38
C GLU A 25 -92.77 -83.99 144.63
N ALA A 26 -93.56 -84.07 145.72
CA ALA A 26 -94.47 -85.18 145.99
C ALA A 26 -95.70 -85.20 145.05
N ALA A 27 -96.18 -84.03 144.60
CA ALA A 27 -97.27 -83.87 143.64
C ALA A 27 -96.81 -83.87 142.16
N GLY A 28 -95.50 -83.88 141.91
CA GLY A 28 -94.91 -83.97 140.56
C GLY A 28 -94.99 -82.70 139.69
N VAL A 29 -95.32 -81.53 140.26
CA VAL A 29 -95.59 -80.28 139.51
C VAL A 29 -94.29 -79.58 139.05
N SER A 30 -93.20 -79.71 139.81
CA SER A 30 -91.90 -79.08 139.48
C SER A 30 -91.35 -79.53 138.11
N ARG A 31 -91.54 -80.81 137.77
CA ARG A 31 -91.13 -81.38 136.48
C ARG A 31 -91.90 -80.79 135.28
N TYR A 32 -93.16 -80.40 135.47
CA TYR A 32 -93.98 -79.81 134.40
C TYR A 32 -93.56 -78.35 134.11
N GLN A 33 -93.31 -77.55 135.15
CA GLN A 33 -92.92 -76.14 134.98
C GLN A 33 -91.56 -75.98 134.30
N ALA A 34 -90.58 -76.84 134.63
CA ALA A 34 -89.28 -76.86 133.97
C ALA A 34 -89.42 -77.19 132.47
N ARG A 35 -90.21 -78.22 132.15
CA ARG A 35 -90.46 -78.64 130.76
C ARG A 35 -91.21 -77.57 129.94
N ARG A 36 -92.13 -76.82 130.56
CA ARG A 36 -92.81 -75.69 129.93
C ARG A 36 -91.86 -74.52 129.62
N ARG A 37 -90.91 -74.23 130.52
CA ARG A 37 -89.94 -73.14 130.32
C ARG A 37 -88.93 -73.50 129.21
N GLU A 38 -88.42 -74.73 129.22
CA GLU A 38 -87.52 -75.26 128.18
C GLU A 38 -88.20 -75.28 126.80
N THR A 39 -89.47 -75.71 126.73
CA THR A 39 -90.22 -75.70 125.46
C THR A 39 -90.51 -74.28 124.94
N LEU A 40 -90.83 -73.32 125.82
CA LEU A 40 -91.01 -71.92 125.42
C LEU A 40 -89.70 -71.31 124.91
N GLN A 41 -88.59 -71.58 125.60
CA GLN A 41 -87.27 -71.12 125.16
C GLN A 41 -86.87 -71.75 123.81
N HIS A 42 -87.18 -73.03 123.61
CA HIS A 42 -87.02 -73.66 122.29
C HIS A 42 -87.90 -73.03 121.22
N LEU A 43 -89.16 -72.69 121.54
CA LEU A 43 -90.07 -72.02 120.61
C LEU A 43 -89.55 -70.64 120.21
N GLU A 44 -89.09 -69.85 121.18
CA GLU A 44 -88.50 -68.52 120.94
C GLU A 44 -87.22 -68.62 120.09
N HIS A 45 -86.35 -69.59 120.36
CA HIS A 45 -85.20 -69.87 119.51
C HIS A 45 -85.60 -70.31 118.09
N THR A 46 -86.66 -71.11 117.93
CA THR A 46 -87.14 -71.48 116.60
C THR A 46 -87.71 -70.30 115.84
N GLU A 47 -88.42 -69.39 116.50
CA GLU A 47 -88.98 -68.19 115.88
C GLU A 47 -87.89 -67.21 115.45
N GLN A 48 -86.87 -67.00 116.29
CA GLN A 48 -85.68 -66.22 115.92
C GLN A 48 -84.91 -66.85 114.75
N ASN A 49 -84.76 -68.18 114.75
CA ASN A 49 -84.12 -68.88 113.63
C ASN A 49 -84.95 -68.74 112.33
N LEU A 50 -86.28 -68.73 112.43
CA LEU A 50 -87.16 -68.57 111.28
C LEU A 50 -87.08 -67.15 110.70
N SER A 51 -87.09 -66.13 111.56
CA SER A 51 -86.86 -64.73 111.16
C SER A 51 -85.50 -64.54 110.49
N ARG A 52 -84.43 -65.16 111.02
CA ARG A 52 -83.11 -65.12 110.39
C ARG A 52 -83.09 -65.82 109.02
N LEU A 53 -83.80 -66.94 108.87
CA LEU A 53 -83.94 -67.61 107.58
C LEU A 53 -84.71 -66.74 106.57
N GLU A 54 -85.73 -65.99 107.02
CA GLU A 54 -86.46 -65.05 106.16
C GLU A 54 -85.57 -63.89 105.70
N ASP A 55 -84.76 -63.31 106.58
CA ASP A 55 -83.79 -62.27 106.23
C ASP A 55 -82.75 -62.78 105.21
N ILE A 56 -82.19 -63.97 105.45
CA ILE A 56 -81.25 -64.62 104.52
C ILE A 56 -81.94 -64.90 103.18
N ALA A 57 -83.20 -65.33 103.19
CA ALA A 57 -83.95 -65.57 101.96
C ALA A 57 -84.18 -64.27 101.16
N LEU A 58 -84.47 -63.15 101.83
CA LEU A 58 -84.60 -61.84 101.20
C LEU A 58 -83.28 -61.34 100.63
N GLU A 59 -82.18 -61.50 101.37
CA GLU A 59 -80.83 -61.13 100.90
C GLU A 59 -80.42 -61.96 99.68
N LEU A 60 -80.57 -63.29 99.75
CA LEU A 60 -80.31 -64.19 98.63
C LEU A 60 -81.17 -63.85 97.41
N LYS A 61 -82.45 -63.47 97.60
CA LYS A 61 -83.31 -63.04 96.50
C LYS A 61 -82.82 -61.75 95.83
N SER A 62 -82.29 -60.80 96.62
CA SER A 62 -81.65 -59.59 96.09
C SER A 62 -80.36 -59.91 95.32
N GLN A 63 -79.50 -60.75 95.90
CA GLN A 63 -78.26 -61.22 95.27
C GLN A 63 -78.54 -61.97 93.96
N LEU A 64 -79.57 -62.83 93.93
CA LEU A 64 -80.00 -63.55 92.73
C LEU A 64 -80.48 -62.58 91.64
N LYS A 65 -81.23 -61.53 91.99
CA LYS A 65 -81.64 -60.49 91.03
C LYS A 65 -80.43 -59.76 90.44
N THR A 66 -79.43 -59.42 91.25
CA THR A 66 -78.19 -58.80 90.74
C THR A 66 -77.38 -59.74 89.86
N LEU A 67 -77.22 -61.00 90.26
CA LEU A 67 -76.52 -62.03 89.48
C LEU A 67 -77.22 -62.29 88.15
N LYS A 68 -78.55 -62.29 88.13
CA LYS A 68 -79.34 -62.41 86.89
C LYS A 68 -79.05 -61.27 85.93
N ARG A 69 -79.05 -60.01 86.41
CA ARG A 69 -78.72 -58.84 85.58
C ARG A 69 -77.28 -58.88 85.06
N GLN A 70 -76.34 -59.32 85.90
CA GLN A 70 -74.93 -59.49 85.51
C GLN A 70 -74.76 -60.60 84.46
N SER A 71 -75.48 -61.71 84.60
CA SER A 71 -75.50 -62.80 83.63
C SER A 71 -76.06 -62.33 82.29
N GLU A 72 -77.20 -61.63 82.28
CA GLU A 72 -77.78 -61.08 81.06
C GLU A 72 -76.82 -60.10 80.37
N ALA A 73 -76.17 -59.20 81.11
CA ALA A 73 -75.17 -58.27 80.57
C ALA A 73 -73.92 -59.00 80.03
N ALA A 74 -73.44 -60.05 80.72
CA ALA A 74 -72.30 -60.85 80.26
C ALA A 74 -72.63 -61.66 79.00
N VAL A 75 -73.86 -62.18 78.88
CA VAL A 75 -74.35 -62.84 77.66
C VAL A 75 -74.40 -61.83 76.52
N GLN A 76 -74.97 -60.64 76.73
CA GLN A 76 -75.00 -59.58 75.73
C GLN A 76 -73.59 -59.15 75.28
N TYR A 77 -72.67 -58.95 76.23
CA TYR A 77 -71.27 -58.65 75.92
C TYR A 77 -70.62 -59.73 75.05
N LYS A 78 -70.77 -61.01 75.42
CA LYS A 78 -70.25 -62.13 74.61
C LYS A 78 -70.83 -62.16 73.20
N THR A 79 -72.13 -61.86 73.04
CA THR A 79 -72.74 -61.80 71.71
C THR A 79 -72.19 -60.64 70.88
N LEU A 80 -72.04 -59.45 71.46
CA LEU A 80 -71.47 -58.28 70.78
C LEU A 80 -69.98 -58.47 70.46
N GLU A 81 -69.21 -59.05 71.37
CA GLU A 81 -67.79 -59.37 71.15
C GLU A 81 -67.63 -60.38 70.00
N SER A 82 -68.50 -61.39 69.94
CA SER A 82 -68.54 -62.32 68.80
C SER A 82 -68.86 -61.59 67.49
N GLN A 83 -69.85 -60.68 67.49
CA GLN A 83 -70.19 -59.91 66.30
C GLN A 83 -69.05 -58.98 65.85
N ILE A 84 -68.40 -58.28 66.79
CA ILE A 84 -67.24 -57.43 66.51
C ILE A 84 -66.10 -58.27 65.92
N ARG A 85 -65.85 -59.46 66.47
CA ARG A 85 -64.81 -60.37 65.95
C ARG A 85 -65.12 -60.80 64.51
N THR A 86 -66.36 -61.18 64.22
CA THR A 86 -66.78 -61.56 62.86
C THR A 86 -66.63 -60.39 61.89
N LEU A 87 -67.17 -59.21 62.22
CA LEU A 87 -67.06 -58.01 61.39
C LEU A 87 -65.60 -57.58 61.16
N LYS A 88 -64.75 -57.69 62.19
CA LYS A 88 -63.32 -57.38 62.07
C LYS A 88 -62.61 -58.34 61.11
N ILE A 89 -62.94 -59.62 61.16
CA ILE A 89 -62.40 -60.61 60.21
C ILE A 89 -62.87 -60.27 58.80
N GLU A 90 -64.16 -59.99 58.60
CA GLU A 90 -64.70 -59.62 57.28
C GLU A 90 -64.02 -58.37 56.69
N ILE A 91 -63.86 -57.30 57.48
CA ILE A 91 -63.18 -56.07 57.05
C ILE A 91 -61.72 -56.36 56.69
N LEU A 92 -61.00 -57.11 57.53
CA LEU A 92 -59.60 -57.43 57.28
C LEU A 92 -59.43 -58.34 56.06
N SER A 93 -60.33 -59.31 55.85
CA SER A 93 -60.35 -60.15 54.66
C SER A 93 -60.60 -59.32 53.40
N PHE A 94 -61.56 -58.40 53.43
CA PHE A 94 -61.83 -57.50 52.30
C PHE A 94 -60.64 -56.57 52.02
N GLN A 95 -59.99 -56.03 53.05
CA GLN A 95 -58.78 -55.20 52.89
C GLN A 95 -57.61 -55.99 52.33
N ALA A 96 -57.43 -57.25 52.74
CA ALA A 96 -56.40 -58.14 52.23
C ALA A 96 -56.65 -58.47 50.75
N GLU A 97 -57.88 -58.84 50.39
CA GLU A 97 -58.28 -59.11 49.00
C GLU A 97 -58.07 -57.89 48.10
N LYS A 98 -58.47 -56.70 48.57
CA LYS A 98 -58.23 -55.44 47.84
C LYS A 98 -56.74 -55.16 47.65
N SER A 99 -55.92 -55.41 48.66
CA SER A 99 -54.47 -55.19 48.60
C SER A 99 -53.80 -56.18 47.63
N VAL A 100 -54.23 -57.45 47.63
CA VAL A 100 -53.75 -58.46 46.68
C VAL A 100 -54.11 -58.06 45.25
N ARG A 101 -55.36 -57.67 45.00
CA ARG A 101 -55.79 -57.21 43.67
C ARG A 101 -54.97 -56.00 43.18
N LEU A 102 -54.75 -55.02 44.07
CA LEU A 102 -53.96 -53.84 43.72
C LEU A 102 -52.49 -54.20 43.44
N GLN A 103 -51.93 -55.15 44.19
CA GLN A 103 -50.60 -55.69 43.94
C GLN A 103 -50.54 -56.38 42.57
N GLU A 104 -51.52 -57.21 42.22
CA GLU A 104 -51.62 -57.85 40.91
C GLU A 104 -51.67 -56.80 39.79
N GLU A 105 -52.52 -55.78 39.91
CA GLU A 105 -52.62 -54.67 38.95
C GLU A 105 -51.27 -53.95 38.76
N TYR A 106 -50.57 -53.62 39.85
CA TYR A 106 -49.24 -53.01 39.76
C TYR A 106 -48.18 -53.95 39.18
N THR A 107 -48.24 -55.24 39.46
CA THR A 107 -47.29 -56.20 38.86
C THR A 107 -47.48 -56.31 37.35
N VAL A 108 -48.72 -56.27 36.85
CA VAL A 108 -49.00 -56.26 35.42
C VAL A 108 -48.45 -54.98 34.79
N GLN A 109 -48.75 -53.81 35.35
CA GLN A 109 -48.23 -52.53 34.87
C GLN A 109 -46.70 -52.48 34.86
N MET A 110 -46.06 -53.01 35.90
CA MET A 110 -44.60 -53.06 35.99
C MET A 110 -43.99 -53.97 34.92
N ASN A 111 -44.63 -55.10 34.63
CA ASN A 111 -44.19 -56.01 33.57
C ASN A 111 -44.36 -55.38 32.19
N GLU A 112 -45.50 -54.73 31.92
CA GLU A 112 -45.74 -54.01 30.66
C GLU A 112 -44.72 -52.88 30.45
N LEU A 113 -44.46 -52.09 31.50
CA LEU A 113 -43.45 -51.04 31.46
C LEU A 113 -42.03 -51.62 31.27
N GLY A 114 -41.75 -52.76 31.90
CA GLY A 114 -40.49 -53.49 31.71
C GLY A 114 -40.29 -53.97 30.28
N GLU A 115 -41.32 -54.50 29.62
CA GLU A 115 -41.25 -54.93 28.23
C GLU A 115 -41.10 -53.75 27.26
N THR A 116 -41.84 -52.66 27.46
CA THR A 116 -41.67 -51.44 26.66
C THR A 116 -40.27 -50.85 26.81
N PHE A 117 -39.70 -50.83 28.02
CA PHE A 117 -38.34 -50.38 28.24
C PHE A 117 -37.31 -51.26 27.53
N LYS A 118 -37.47 -52.59 27.55
CA LYS A 118 -36.60 -53.51 26.79
C LYS A 118 -36.67 -53.23 25.29
N LEU A 119 -37.86 -53.00 24.76
CA LEU A 119 -38.08 -52.69 23.34
C LEU A 119 -37.38 -51.38 22.96
N VAL A 120 -37.66 -50.28 23.67
CA VAL A 120 -37.03 -48.98 23.42
C VAL A 120 -35.50 -49.08 23.54
N ARG A 121 -34.98 -49.83 24.52
CA ARG A 121 -33.54 -50.02 24.67
C ARG A 121 -32.93 -50.81 23.51
N SER A 122 -33.65 -51.80 22.97
CA SER A 122 -33.19 -52.53 21.78
C SER A 122 -33.17 -51.63 20.54
N GLU A 123 -34.19 -50.80 20.34
CA GLU A 123 -34.23 -49.82 19.24
C GLU A 123 -33.09 -48.81 19.35
N LEU A 124 -32.86 -48.26 20.55
CA LEU A 124 -31.77 -47.33 20.80
C LEU A 124 -30.41 -47.98 20.48
N SER A 125 -30.19 -49.23 20.89
CA SER A 125 -28.96 -49.96 20.59
C SER A 125 -28.79 -50.20 19.08
N THR A 126 -29.86 -50.45 18.33
CA THR A 126 -29.78 -50.57 16.86
C THR A 126 -29.42 -49.24 16.20
N ILE A 127 -30.02 -48.14 16.65
CA ILE A 127 -29.73 -46.79 16.14
C ILE A 127 -28.28 -46.39 16.46
N GLU A 128 -27.78 -46.70 17.66
CA GLU A 128 -26.38 -46.46 18.02
C GLU A 128 -25.42 -47.24 17.11
N HIS A 129 -25.73 -48.49 16.80
CA HIS A 129 -24.93 -49.31 15.89
C HIS A 129 -24.97 -48.76 14.45
N ASP A 130 -26.13 -48.34 13.97
CA ASP A 130 -26.29 -47.72 12.65
C ASP A 130 -25.53 -46.38 12.56
N LEU A 131 -25.56 -45.57 13.63
CA LEU A 131 -24.79 -44.33 13.71
C LEU A 131 -23.28 -44.60 13.70
N GLU A 132 -22.81 -45.59 14.43
CA GLU A 132 -21.40 -45.97 14.46
C GLU A 132 -20.94 -46.49 13.09
N SER A 133 -21.74 -47.33 12.44
CA SER A 133 -21.43 -47.86 11.11
C SER A 133 -21.40 -46.78 10.02
N THR A 134 -22.37 -45.86 10.03
CA THR A 134 -22.42 -44.72 9.10
C THR A 134 -21.27 -43.73 9.34
N SER A 135 -20.91 -43.49 10.61
CA SER A 135 -19.75 -42.67 10.96
C SER A 135 -18.44 -43.29 10.46
N ALA A 136 -18.28 -44.61 10.59
CA ALA A 136 -17.12 -45.33 10.07
C ALA A 136 -17.05 -45.28 8.53
N LEU A 137 -18.18 -45.42 7.84
CA LEU A 137 -18.26 -45.25 6.38
C LEU A 137 -17.88 -43.83 5.95
N PHE A 138 -18.38 -42.82 6.66
CA PHE A 138 -18.04 -41.42 6.40
C PHE A 138 -16.54 -41.14 6.58
N GLN A 139 -15.94 -41.65 7.65
CA GLN A 139 -14.48 -41.55 7.84
C GLN A 139 -13.69 -42.23 6.72
N ARG A 140 -14.11 -43.41 6.25
CA ARG A 140 -13.48 -44.05 5.09
C ARG A 140 -13.61 -43.23 3.81
N LEU A 141 -14.78 -42.66 3.56
CA LEU A 141 -15.00 -41.78 2.39
C LEU A 141 -14.11 -40.54 2.46
N ILE A 142 -13.95 -39.92 3.63
CA ILE A 142 -13.02 -38.80 3.82
C ILE A 142 -11.58 -39.23 3.55
N GLN A 143 -11.16 -40.39 4.08
CA GLN A 143 -9.81 -40.91 3.85
C GLN A 143 -9.55 -41.21 2.37
N GLN A 144 -10.58 -41.63 1.62
CA GLN A 144 -10.49 -41.86 0.18
C GLN A 144 -10.55 -40.57 -0.64
N SER A 145 -11.29 -39.54 -0.20
CA SER A 145 -11.42 -38.27 -0.92
C SER A 145 -10.20 -37.37 -0.75
N SER A 146 -9.53 -37.43 0.40
CA SER A 146 -8.35 -36.62 0.70
C SER A 146 -7.21 -36.77 -0.33
N PRO A 147 -6.73 -37.98 -0.70
CA PRO A 147 -5.70 -38.12 -1.71
C PRO A 147 -6.17 -37.63 -3.09
N LEU A 148 -7.42 -37.90 -3.47
CA LEU A 148 -7.97 -37.40 -4.74
C LEU A 148 -8.02 -35.87 -4.78
N GLN A 149 -8.36 -35.23 -3.65
CA GLN A 149 -8.34 -33.77 -3.53
C GLN A 149 -6.92 -33.22 -3.64
N GLN A 150 -5.93 -33.91 -3.07
CA GLN A 150 -4.52 -33.53 -3.20
C GLN A 150 -4.02 -33.70 -4.64
N GLU A 151 -4.35 -34.81 -5.32
CA GLU A 151 -4.03 -35.04 -6.72
C GLU A 151 -4.66 -33.98 -7.63
N TRP A 152 -5.92 -33.62 -7.37
CA TRP A 152 -6.62 -32.57 -8.09
C TRP A 152 -5.94 -31.20 -7.90
N GLN A 153 -5.58 -30.83 -6.66
CA GLN A 153 -4.85 -29.59 -6.38
C GLN A 153 -3.46 -29.57 -7.04
N GLN A 154 -2.76 -30.70 -7.08
CA GLN A 154 -1.49 -30.82 -7.77
C GLN A 154 -1.66 -30.68 -9.29
N ALA A 155 -2.69 -31.28 -9.86
CA ALA A 155 -3.02 -31.15 -11.28
C ALA A 155 -3.39 -29.70 -11.64
N GLU A 156 -4.14 -29.02 -10.78
CA GLU A 156 -4.51 -27.61 -10.96
C GLU A 156 -3.28 -26.69 -10.92
N LYS A 157 -2.36 -26.91 -9.98
CA LYS A 157 -1.06 -26.19 -9.92
C LYS A 157 -0.23 -26.43 -11.17
N LYS A 158 -0.11 -27.69 -11.63
CA LYS A 158 0.62 -28.00 -12.87
C LYS A 158 -0.03 -27.34 -14.09
N LEU A 159 -1.36 -27.29 -14.12
CA LEU A 159 -2.10 -26.65 -15.21
C LEU A 159 -1.89 -25.13 -15.21
N SER A 160 -1.84 -24.48 -14.05
CA SER A 160 -1.52 -23.05 -13.97
C SER A 160 -0.08 -22.74 -14.36
N GLU A 161 0.89 -23.56 -13.93
CA GLU A 161 2.30 -23.47 -14.35
C GLU A 161 2.44 -23.64 -15.88
N LEU A 162 1.76 -24.64 -16.46
CA LEU A 162 1.78 -24.87 -17.90
C LEU A 162 1.12 -23.72 -18.68
N LYS A 163 0.02 -23.15 -18.19
CA LYS A 163 -0.60 -21.96 -18.80
C LYS A 163 0.33 -20.76 -18.78
N MET A 164 0.94 -20.46 -17.63
CA MET A 164 1.88 -19.35 -17.47
C MET A 164 3.09 -19.51 -18.38
N THR A 165 3.66 -20.72 -18.47
CA THR A 165 4.80 -20.99 -19.37
C THR A 165 4.38 -20.88 -20.84
N LEU A 166 3.18 -21.32 -21.21
CA LEU A 166 2.65 -21.18 -22.58
C LEU A 166 2.44 -19.71 -22.95
N GLU A 167 1.84 -18.89 -22.08
CA GLU A 167 1.68 -17.46 -22.30
C GLU A 167 3.03 -16.74 -22.44
N GLN A 168 4.01 -17.07 -21.60
CA GLN A 168 5.38 -16.55 -21.72
C GLN A 168 6.00 -16.91 -23.07
N LYS A 169 5.87 -18.17 -23.51
CA LYS A 169 6.41 -18.63 -24.80
C LYS A 169 5.70 -17.97 -25.98
N GLN A 170 4.38 -17.76 -25.91
CA GLN A 170 3.63 -17.03 -26.92
C GLN A 170 4.05 -15.57 -27.00
N SER A 171 4.22 -14.89 -25.87
CA SER A 171 4.72 -13.51 -25.81
C SER A 171 6.13 -13.40 -26.41
N LEU A 172 7.05 -14.30 -26.04
CA LEU A 172 8.40 -14.36 -26.62
C LEU A 172 8.36 -14.63 -28.13
N PHE A 173 7.47 -15.51 -28.59
CA PHE A 173 7.31 -15.79 -30.02
C PHE A 173 6.81 -14.55 -30.78
N GLN A 174 5.82 -13.83 -30.24
CA GLN A 174 5.32 -12.60 -30.82
C GLN A 174 6.41 -11.53 -30.89
N GLN A 175 7.17 -11.33 -29.79
CA GLN A 175 8.30 -10.41 -29.77
C GLN A 175 9.34 -10.79 -30.83
N ASN A 176 9.77 -12.05 -30.87
CA ASN A 176 10.74 -12.53 -31.86
C ASN A 176 10.23 -12.38 -33.30
N SER A 177 8.94 -12.60 -33.55
CA SER A 177 8.34 -12.39 -34.86
C SER A 177 8.38 -10.91 -35.27
N THR A 178 8.03 -10.00 -34.35
CA THR A 178 8.08 -8.55 -34.62
C THR A 178 9.52 -8.06 -34.85
N THR A 179 10.48 -8.54 -34.06
CA THR A 179 11.89 -8.16 -34.23
C THR A 179 12.46 -8.71 -35.53
N LEU A 180 12.07 -9.91 -35.94
CA LEU A 180 12.48 -10.49 -37.23
C LEU A 180 11.96 -9.63 -38.40
N VAL A 181 10.70 -9.23 -38.38
CA VAL A 181 10.12 -8.33 -39.40
C VAL A 181 10.86 -6.98 -39.43
N GLN A 182 11.16 -6.40 -38.27
CA GLN A 182 11.93 -5.15 -38.18
C GLN A 182 13.35 -5.32 -38.74
N LEU A 183 14.03 -6.42 -38.43
CA LEU A 183 15.38 -6.71 -38.95
C LEU A 183 15.37 -6.92 -40.47
N GLU A 184 14.34 -7.61 -41.00
CA GLU A 184 14.17 -7.75 -42.45
C GLU A 184 13.96 -6.40 -43.14
N GLN A 185 13.15 -5.52 -42.56
CA GLN A 185 12.96 -4.16 -43.07
C GLN A 185 14.24 -3.32 -43.00
N GLN A 186 14.98 -3.39 -41.89
CA GLN A 186 16.28 -2.73 -41.76
C GLN A 186 17.31 -3.26 -42.77
N LYS A 187 17.31 -4.57 -43.03
CA LYS A 187 18.17 -5.19 -44.05
C LYS A 187 17.81 -4.69 -45.46
N ALA A 188 16.53 -4.54 -45.77
CA ALA A 188 16.10 -3.99 -47.06
C ALA A 188 16.55 -2.52 -47.21
N GLN A 189 16.31 -1.69 -46.19
CA GLN A 189 16.71 -0.28 -46.20
C GLN A 189 18.23 -0.09 -46.29
N THR A 190 19.01 -0.90 -45.57
CA THR A 190 20.49 -0.84 -45.65
C THR A 190 20.99 -1.26 -47.03
N LYS A 191 20.36 -2.25 -47.67
CA LYS A 191 20.68 -2.64 -49.05
C LYS A 191 20.38 -1.52 -50.05
N GLU A 192 19.24 -0.85 -49.93
CA GLU A 192 18.90 0.31 -50.79
C GLU A 192 19.89 1.46 -50.60
N ARG A 193 20.26 1.78 -49.36
CA ARG A 193 21.27 2.81 -49.07
C ARG A 193 22.65 2.45 -49.63
N LEU A 194 23.04 1.18 -49.57
CA LEU A 194 24.30 0.70 -50.14
C LEU A 194 24.29 0.89 -51.66
N GLN A 195 23.21 0.48 -52.35
CA GLN A 195 23.08 0.67 -53.80
C GLN A 195 23.11 2.15 -54.21
N LEU A 196 22.45 3.02 -53.45
CA LEU A 196 22.51 4.47 -53.68
C LEU A 196 23.93 5.01 -53.49
N SER A 197 24.64 4.56 -52.45
CA SER A 197 26.02 4.96 -52.18
C SER A 197 26.99 4.44 -53.24
N GLU A 198 26.79 3.23 -53.77
CA GLU A 198 27.57 2.68 -54.88
C GLU A 198 27.38 3.52 -56.15
N LEU A 199 26.14 3.88 -56.48
CA LEU A 199 25.85 4.75 -57.63
C LEU A 199 26.49 6.13 -57.44
N GLN A 200 26.42 6.70 -56.23
CA GLN A 200 27.07 7.99 -55.93
C GLN A 200 28.59 7.90 -56.10
N LEU A 201 29.23 6.83 -55.62
CA LEU A 201 30.67 6.60 -55.81
C LEU A 201 31.03 6.48 -57.28
N GLU A 202 30.22 5.78 -58.08
CA GLU A 202 30.44 5.67 -59.52
C GLU A 202 30.34 7.04 -60.21
N THR A 203 29.35 7.86 -59.85
CA THR A 203 29.25 9.23 -60.38
C THR A 203 30.40 10.13 -59.94
N LEU A 204 30.86 10.04 -58.69
CA LEU A 204 32.00 10.82 -58.21
C LEU A 204 33.30 10.38 -58.89
N ASN A 205 33.50 9.08 -59.11
CA ASN A 205 34.67 8.57 -59.83
C ASN A 205 34.68 9.08 -61.27
N SER A 206 33.55 9.04 -61.97
CA SER A 206 33.44 9.61 -63.32
C SER A 206 33.74 11.11 -63.34
N GLN A 207 33.22 11.87 -62.37
CA GLN A 207 33.56 13.30 -62.25
C GLN A 207 35.05 13.52 -61.97
N LEU A 208 35.66 12.66 -61.14
CA LEU A 208 37.09 12.75 -60.83
C LEU A 208 37.93 12.47 -62.09
N GLU A 209 37.57 11.44 -62.86
CA GLU A 209 38.20 11.14 -64.16
C GLU A 209 38.09 12.34 -65.12
N GLU A 210 36.90 12.91 -65.32
CA GLU A 210 36.71 14.11 -66.15
C GLU A 210 37.57 15.30 -65.69
N GLN A 211 37.62 15.55 -64.38
CA GLN A 211 38.44 16.64 -63.82
C GLN A 211 39.94 16.37 -63.99
N THR A 212 40.39 15.12 -63.86
CA THR A 212 41.79 14.77 -64.11
C THR A 212 42.16 14.91 -65.58
N GLU A 213 41.28 14.55 -66.51
CA GLU A 213 41.49 14.80 -67.94
C GLU A 213 41.56 16.29 -68.24
N ALA A 214 40.64 17.08 -67.68
CA ALA A 214 40.66 18.54 -67.83
C ALA A 214 41.95 19.16 -67.27
N LEU A 215 42.41 18.70 -66.11
CA LEU A 215 43.64 19.18 -65.47
C LEU A 215 44.88 18.85 -66.31
N THR A 216 44.98 17.62 -66.81
CA THR A 216 46.11 17.23 -67.70
C THR A 216 46.10 18.00 -69.02
N ALA A 217 44.92 18.31 -69.58
CA ALA A 217 44.80 19.17 -70.75
C ALA A 217 45.28 20.60 -70.46
N ILE A 218 44.88 21.18 -69.31
CA ILE A 218 45.34 22.51 -68.89
C ILE A 218 46.85 22.51 -68.68
N GLU A 219 47.41 21.51 -67.99
CA GLU A 219 48.87 21.37 -67.79
C GLU A 219 49.62 21.30 -69.12
N HIS A 220 49.08 20.57 -70.11
CA HIS A 220 49.67 20.51 -71.45
C HIS A 220 49.66 21.88 -72.14
N THR A 221 48.52 22.59 -72.11
CA THR A 221 48.43 23.94 -72.70
C THR A 221 49.33 24.96 -71.99
N ALA A 222 49.47 24.83 -70.67
CA ALA A 222 50.39 25.67 -69.89
C ALA A 222 51.84 25.40 -70.27
N ALA A 223 52.24 24.14 -70.42
CA ALA A 223 53.58 23.76 -70.87
C ALA A 223 53.88 24.25 -72.29
N GLU A 224 52.93 24.17 -73.22
CA GLU A 224 53.06 24.73 -74.57
C GLU A 224 53.21 26.26 -74.53
N ALA A 225 52.40 26.94 -73.71
CA ALA A 225 52.48 28.39 -73.53
C ALA A 225 53.85 28.80 -72.95
N GLU A 226 54.37 28.10 -71.94
CA GLU A 226 55.70 28.32 -71.38
C GLU A 226 56.81 28.14 -72.42
N GLN A 227 56.75 27.08 -73.25
CA GLN A 227 57.70 26.87 -74.33
C GLN A 227 57.64 28.00 -75.37
N SER A 228 56.43 28.43 -75.76
CA SER A 228 56.25 29.53 -76.71
C SER A 228 56.77 30.85 -76.15
N PHE A 229 56.56 31.11 -74.86
CA PHE A 229 57.06 32.29 -74.16
C PHE A 229 58.59 32.28 -74.06
N ALA A 230 59.19 31.14 -73.72
CA ALA A 230 60.65 30.98 -73.72
C ALA A 230 61.23 31.18 -75.14
N GLY A 231 60.56 30.68 -76.17
CA GLY A 231 60.91 30.91 -77.57
C GLY A 231 60.87 32.39 -77.96
N LEU A 232 59.78 33.09 -77.63
CA LEU A 232 59.62 34.53 -77.86
C LEU A 232 60.65 35.36 -77.08
N GLN A 233 60.95 35.00 -75.83
CA GLN A 233 61.97 35.68 -75.03
C GLN A 233 63.37 35.51 -75.65
N SER A 234 63.68 34.33 -76.20
CA SER A 234 64.92 34.09 -76.95
C SER A 234 64.99 34.95 -78.21
N GLN A 235 63.90 35.02 -78.98
CA GLN A 235 63.81 35.88 -80.17
C GLN A 235 63.95 37.37 -79.82
N GLN A 236 63.33 37.83 -78.73
CA GLN A 236 63.47 39.20 -78.23
C GLN A 236 64.93 39.51 -77.88
N ARG A 237 65.62 38.62 -77.16
CA ARG A 237 67.05 38.78 -76.85
C ARG A 237 67.91 38.83 -78.10
N GLN A 238 67.64 37.98 -79.08
CA GLN A 238 68.37 37.97 -80.35
C GLN A 238 68.14 39.27 -81.14
N ALA A 239 66.91 39.77 -81.18
CA ALA A 239 66.56 41.04 -81.81
C ALA A 239 67.23 42.23 -81.10
N GLN A 240 67.29 42.22 -79.76
CA GLN A 240 68.03 43.23 -78.98
C GLN A 240 69.53 43.21 -79.29
N GLN A 241 70.15 42.03 -79.35
CA GLN A 241 71.56 41.90 -79.73
C GLN A 241 71.83 42.41 -81.16
N GLN A 242 70.95 42.09 -82.12
CA GLN A 242 71.05 42.61 -83.48
C GLN A 242 70.88 44.13 -83.51
N PHE A 243 69.95 44.67 -82.73
CA PHE A 243 69.76 46.12 -82.61
C PHE A 243 70.98 46.81 -82.01
N GLU A 244 71.59 46.26 -80.96
CA GLU A 244 72.85 46.77 -80.39
C GLU A 244 74.01 46.71 -81.39
N GLN A 245 74.12 45.65 -82.18
CA GLN A 245 75.12 45.54 -83.25
C GLN A 245 74.92 46.60 -84.34
N VAL A 246 73.68 46.81 -84.78
CA VAL A 246 73.35 47.85 -85.77
C VAL A 246 73.61 49.23 -85.18
N LYS A 247 73.23 49.48 -83.92
CA LYS A 247 73.51 50.73 -83.22
C LYS A 247 75.02 51.00 -83.16
N ALA A 248 75.83 50.01 -82.79
CA ALA A 248 77.29 50.12 -82.77
C ALA A 248 77.88 50.37 -84.18
N GLN A 249 77.32 49.77 -85.23
CA GLN A 249 77.70 50.05 -86.62
C GLN A 249 77.34 51.48 -87.03
N VAL A 250 76.17 51.98 -86.64
CA VAL A 250 75.73 53.37 -86.88
C VAL A 250 76.62 54.36 -86.14
N GLU A 251 76.96 54.10 -84.87
CA GLU A 251 77.90 54.91 -84.09
C GLU A 251 79.30 54.93 -84.73
N LYS A 252 79.79 53.77 -85.22
CA LYS A 252 81.05 53.68 -85.96
C LYS A 252 81.01 54.48 -87.26
N GLN A 253 79.92 54.41 -88.02
CA GLN A 253 79.72 55.22 -89.23
C GLN A 253 79.63 56.71 -88.91
N GLN A 254 78.97 57.09 -87.81
CA GLN A 254 78.95 58.48 -87.33
C GLN A 254 80.35 58.95 -86.92
N GLN A 255 81.13 58.14 -86.22
CA GLN A 255 82.53 58.45 -85.90
C GLN A 255 83.39 58.57 -87.16
N GLN A 256 83.22 57.69 -88.15
CA GLN A 256 83.90 57.82 -89.45
C GLN A 256 83.50 59.09 -90.19
N LYS A 257 82.20 59.43 -90.19
CA LYS A 257 81.70 60.70 -90.75
C LYS A 257 82.30 61.90 -90.01
N MET A 258 82.43 61.82 -88.68
CA MET A 258 83.05 62.86 -87.85
C MET A 258 84.56 62.97 -88.11
N GLN A 259 85.26 61.86 -88.32
CA GLN A 259 86.67 61.84 -88.73
C GLN A 259 86.87 62.38 -90.15
N MET A 260 85.98 62.04 -91.10
CA MET A 260 85.99 62.61 -92.45
C MET A 260 85.66 64.09 -92.42
N SER A 261 84.70 64.54 -91.61
CA SER A 261 84.42 65.97 -91.46
C SER A 261 85.59 66.69 -90.79
N ALA A 262 86.28 66.06 -89.84
CA ALA A 262 87.51 66.61 -89.25
C ALA A 262 88.68 66.62 -90.26
N GLN A 263 88.78 65.66 -91.19
CA GLN A 263 89.73 65.68 -92.30
C GLN A 263 89.39 66.76 -93.33
N ILE A 264 88.10 66.95 -93.63
CA ILE A 264 87.60 68.07 -94.44
C ILE A 264 87.90 69.39 -93.73
N GLU A 265 87.78 69.45 -92.40
CA GLU A 265 88.13 70.62 -91.59
C GLU A 265 89.65 70.84 -91.54
N GLN A 266 90.48 69.79 -91.53
CA GLN A 266 91.95 69.93 -91.63
C GLN A 266 92.42 70.34 -93.03
N LEU A 267 91.78 69.84 -94.09
CA LEU A 267 91.98 70.31 -95.46
C LEU A 267 91.46 71.75 -95.61
N GLY A 268 90.35 72.07 -94.96
CA GLY A 268 89.84 73.42 -94.78
C GLY A 268 90.87 74.32 -94.10
N LYS A 269 91.50 73.88 -93.00
CA LYS A 269 92.57 74.60 -92.29
C LYS A 269 93.84 74.78 -93.13
N ASN A 270 94.13 73.88 -94.08
CA ASN A 270 95.25 74.04 -95.02
C ASN A 270 94.94 75.05 -96.14
N VAL A 271 93.69 75.12 -96.61
CA VAL A 271 93.20 76.19 -97.50
C VAL A 271 93.17 77.52 -96.75
N GLN A 272 92.67 77.52 -95.51
CA GLN A 272 92.65 78.65 -94.59
C GLN A 272 94.05 79.16 -94.25
N ARG A 273 95.11 78.33 -94.28
CA ARG A 273 96.51 78.77 -94.07
C ARG A 273 97.08 79.55 -95.26
N ILE A 274 96.57 79.33 -96.48
CA ILE A 274 96.87 80.11 -97.69
C ILE A 274 95.97 81.37 -97.74
N GLU A 275 94.73 81.28 -97.25
CA GLU A 275 93.83 82.44 -97.04
C GLU A 275 94.30 83.36 -95.90
N GLN A 276 94.93 82.84 -94.84
CA GLN A 276 95.45 83.58 -93.69
C GLN A 276 96.68 84.45 -94.00
N GLN A 277 97.36 84.21 -95.14
CA GLN A 277 98.34 85.17 -95.69
C GLN A 277 97.67 86.35 -96.43
N LYS A 278 96.38 86.23 -96.75
CA LYS A 278 95.55 87.25 -97.40
C LYS A 278 94.66 87.99 -96.40
N GLU A 279 94.26 87.34 -95.31
CA GLU A 279 93.41 87.89 -94.24
C GLU A 279 94.17 88.68 -93.14
N THR A 280 95.50 88.69 -93.13
CA THR A 280 96.29 89.67 -92.34
C THR A 280 96.16 91.10 -92.87
N LEU A 281 95.69 91.27 -94.11
CA LEU A 281 95.19 92.54 -94.66
C LEU A 281 93.70 92.82 -94.34
N GLN A 282 93.07 91.96 -93.54
CA GLN A 282 91.69 92.07 -93.11
C GLN A 282 91.53 91.74 -91.61
N HIS A 283 92.57 92.05 -90.83
CA HIS A 283 92.34 92.60 -89.50
C HIS A 283 91.31 93.73 -89.62
N GLN A 284 90.47 93.90 -88.60
CA GLN A 284 89.52 95.01 -88.39
C GLN A 284 88.05 94.80 -88.77
N ALA A 285 87.56 93.57 -88.84
CA ALA A 285 86.11 93.39 -88.88
C ALA A 285 85.66 92.24 -87.97
N ASN A 286 85.57 92.59 -86.70
CA ASN A 286 84.53 92.13 -85.78
C ASN A 286 84.69 90.70 -85.27
N GLN A 287 85.22 90.52 -84.08
CA GLN A 287 84.48 90.72 -82.82
C GLN A 287 83.22 89.86 -82.73
N ILE A 288 83.35 88.84 -81.88
CA ILE A 288 82.40 88.50 -80.81
C ILE A 288 81.15 87.75 -81.28
N GLN A 289 81.10 86.44 -80.99
CA GLN A 289 80.33 85.81 -79.88
C GLN A 289 80.18 84.31 -80.20
N SER A 290 80.95 83.38 -79.62
CA SER A 290 80.76 82.75 -78.28
C SER A 290 79.30 82.33 -78.04
N GLN A 291 78.95 81.05 -78.21
CA GLN A 291 79.02 79.96 -77.21
C GLN A 291 77.74 79.79 -76.37
N VAL A 292 77.11 78.61 -76.53
CA VAL A 292 76.64 77.62 -75.52
C VAL A 292 75.60 78.03 -74.45
N HIS A 293 74.56 77.20 -74.26
CA HIS A 293 74.08 76.50 -73.02
C HIS A 293 72.61 76.09 -73.21
N GLU A 294 72.21 74.81 -73.07
CA GLU A 294 71.96 74.00 -71.84
C GLU A 294 70.74 74.46 -71.03
N ASP A 295 69.81 73.51 -70.78
CA ASP A 295 68.98 73.42 -69.57
C ASP A 295 67.97 72.24 -69.70
N GLU A 296 68.14 71.13 -68.97
CA GLU A 296 67.05 70.26 -68.45
C GLU A 296 67.57 69.38 -67.29
N GLN A 297 67.56 69.89 -66.05
CA GLN A 297 67.90 69.12 -64.83
C GLN A 297 66.96 69.42 -63.64
N GLY A 298 65.73 69.88 -63.91
CA GLY A 298 64.75 70.29 -62.89
C GLY A 298 63.60 69.32 -62.61
N GLU A 299 63.34 68.34 -63.48
CA GLU A 299 62.12 67.51 -63.39
C GLU A 299 62.29 66.23 -62.55
N LEU A 300 63.54 65.80 -62.27
CA LEU A 300 63.80 64.50 -61.63
C LEU A 300 63.64 64.50 -60.10
N GLU A 301 63.79 65.64 -59.43
CA GLU A 301 63.79 65.71 -57.96
C GLU A 301 62.37 65.79 -57.35
N GLN A 302 61.35 66.20 -58.12
CA GLN A 302 59.98 66.29 -57.63
C GLN A 302 59.25 64.93 -57.57
N LEU A 303 59.61 63.99 -58.45
CA LEU A 303 58.98 62.67 -58.51
C LEU A 303 59.40 61.75 -57.35
N GLN A 304 60.61 61.92 -56.83
CA GLN A 304 61.15 61.08 -55.76
C GLN A 304 60.50 61.37 -54.38
N GLN A 305 60.04 62.61 -54.15
CA GLN A 305 59.41 63.00 -52.88
C GLN A 305 57.94 62.57 -52.76
N GLN A 306 57.25 62.30 -53.88
CA GLN A 306 55.86 61.82 -53.86
C GLN A 306 55.79 60.33 -53.51
N LEU A 307 56.64 59.50 -54.11
CA LEU A 307 56.68 58.04 -53.88
C LEU A 307 57.03 57.66 -52.44
N CYS A 308 57.91 58.41 -51.75
CA CYS A 308 58.24 58.14 -50.35
C CYS A 308 57.10 58.45 -49.36
N ARG A 309 56.10 59.25 -49.75
CA ARG A 309 54.93 59.55 -48.91
C ARG A 309 53.82 58.51 -49.05
N GLU A 310 53.67 57.91 -50.22
CA GLU A 310 52.67 56.85 -50.45
C GLU A 310 53.07 55.52 -49.79
N ILE A 311 54.37 55.23 -49.73
CA ILE A 311 54.89 54.01 -49.08
C ILE A 311 54.66 54.06 -47.56
N SER A 312 54.89 55.21 -46.91
CA SER A 312 54.70 55.33 -45.46
C SER A 312 53.23 55.30 -45.03
N THR A 313 52.31 55.73 -45.89
CA THR A 313 50.87 55.58 -45.63
C THR A 313 50.40 54.14 -45.75
N LEU A 314 50.93 53.37 -46.71
CA LEU A 314 50.58 51.96 -46.88
C LEU A 314 51.17 51.07 -45.78
N GLU A 315 52.38 51.37 -45.30
CA GLU A 315 53.00 50.65 -44.17
C GLU A 315 52.20 50.84 -42.87
N ALA A 316 51.69 52.05 -42.61
CA ALA A 316 50.84 52.33 -41.45
C ALA A 316 49.47 51.64 -41.52
N GLU A 317 48.89 51.48 -42.72
CA GLU A 317 47.64 50.74 -42.91
C GLU A 317 47.83 49.24 -42.68
N ILE A 318 48.94 48.67 -43.16
CA ILE A 318 49.28 47.25 -42.95
C ILE A 318 49.44 46.93 -41.46
N GLU A 319 50.10 47.79 -40.69
CA GLU A 319 50.29 47.61 -39.24
C GLU A 319 48.97 47.66 -38.46
N GLN A 320 48.00 48.50 -38.90
CA GLN A 320 46.64 48.51 -38.34
C GLN A 320 45.84 47.25 -38.68
N TYR A 321 46.02 46.66 -39.87
CA TYR A 321 45.37 45.40 -40.23
C TYR A 321 45.94 44.21 -39.46
N VAL A 322 47.25 44.17 -39.21
CA VAL A 322 47.88 43.11 -38.41
C VAL A 322 47.37 43.13 -36.97
N GLN A 323 47.26 44.30 -36.33
CA GLN A 323 46.69 44.42 -34.98
C GLN A 323 45.21 44.00 -34.91
N ARG A 324 44.41 44.30 -35.95
CA ARG A 324 43.01 43.84 -36.03
C ARG A 324 42.89 42.33 -36.19
N ILE A 325 43.82 41.69 -36.91
CA ILE A 325 43.84 40.24 -37.09
C ILE A 325 44.23 39.54 -35.77
N GLU A 326 45.21 40.07 -35.02
CA GLU A 326 45.59 39.51 -33.70
C GLU A 326 44.44 39.63 -32.68
N GLN A 327 43.75 40.78 -32.64
CA GLN A 327 42.58 40.97 -31.76
C GLN A 327 41.41 40.04 -32.14
N ALA A 328 41.17 39.83 -33.44
CA ALA A 328 40.15 38.89 -33.92
C ALA A 328 40.52 37.42 -33.61
N GLN A 329 41.80 37.06 -33.67
CA GLN A 329 42.29 35.71 -33.33
C GLN A 329 42.19 35.42 -31.83
N GLN A 330 42.50 36.39 -30.96
CA GLN A 330 42.31 36.25 -29.51
C GLN A 330 40.82 36.14 -29.15
N ALA A 331 39.95 36.95 -29.76
CA ALA A 331 38.50 36.84 -29.58
C ALA A 331 37.96 35.49 -30.08
N HIS A 332 38.50 34.96 -31.18
CA HIS A 332 38.12 33.64 -31.70
C HIS A 332 38.55 32.49 -30.77
N GLN A 333 39.73 32.56 -30.14
CA GLN A 333 40.17 31.57 -29.16
C GLN A 333 39.34 31.58 -27.88
N VAL A 334 38.99 32.77 -27.37
CA VAL A 334 38.10 32.91 -26.20
C VAL A 334 36.70 32.35 -26.50
N ASN A 335 36.13 32.70 -27.66
CA ASN A 335 34.83 32.15 -28.07
C ASN A 335 34.87 30.64 -28.32
N LYS A 336 35.98 30.10 -28.84
CA LYS A 336 36.15 28.65 -29.05
C LYS A 336 36.21 27.89 -27.72
N ASN A 337 36.89 28.44 -26.72
CA ASN A 337 36.94 27.87 -25.38
C ASN A 337 35.56 27.93 -24.69
N GLN A 338 34.84 29.05 -24.82
CA GLN A 338 33.45 29.16 -24.33
C GLN A 338 32.50 28.20 -25.05
N GLN A 339 32.70 27.96 -26.35
CA GLN A 339 31.93 26.95 -27.09
C GLN A 339 32.22 25.53 -26.61
N GLN A 340 33.44 25.24 -26.16
CA GLN A 340 33.79 23.93 -25.59
C GLN A 340 33.20 23.73 -24.20
N THR A 341 33.23 24.75 -23.33
CA THR A 341 32.62 24.69 -21.99
C THR A 341 31.09 24.56 -22.08
N LEU A 342 30.44 25.32 -22.96
CA LEU A 342 29.01 25.20 -23.21
C LEU A 342 28.65 23.85 -23.84
N LYS A 343 29.49 23.30 -24.73
CA LYS A 343 29.27 21.94 -25.26
C LYS A 343 29.34 20.87 -24.18
N THR A 344 30.27 20.98 -23.22
CA THR A 344 30.35 20.05 -22.10
C THR A 344 29.16 20.20 -21.14
N GLU A 345 28.70 21.42 -20.87
CA GLU A 345 27.50 21.66 -20.05
C GLU A 345 26.23 21.14 -20.73
N ILE A 346 26.08 21.36 -22.04
CA ILE A 346 24.97 20.79 -22.82
C ILE A 346 25.03 19.25 -22.83
N GLN A 347 26.21 18.64 -22.90
CA GLN A 347 26.35 17.17 -22.81
C GLN A 347 25.96 16.63 -21.44
N VAL A 348 26.31 17.34 -20.36
CA VAL A 348 25.91 16.99 -18.99
C VAL A 348 24.40 17.14 -18.83
N LEU A 349 23.81 18.26 -19.25
CA LEU A 349 22.36 18.50 -19.19
C LEU A 349 21.55 17.52 -20.06
N LEU A 350 22.03 17.17 -21.25
CA LEU A 350 21.40 16.14 -22.09
C LEU A 350 21.49 14.74 -21.44
N SER A 351 22.56 14.45 -20.70
CA SER A 351 22.69 13.20 -19.95
C SER A 351 21.77 13.18 -18.72
N GLU A 352 21.59 14.31 -18.03
CA GLU A 352 20.62 14.47 -16.94
C GLU A 352 19.19 14.36 -17.46
N GLN A 353 18.83 15.03 -18.57
CA GLN A 353 17.52 14.93 -19.22
C GLN A 353 17.23 13.49 -19.65
N LYS A 354 18.22 12.77 -20.19
CA LYS A 354 18.08 11.35 -20.60
C LYS A 354 17.91 10.41 -19.40
N ASN A 355 18.60 10.67 -18.29
CA ASN A 355 18.44 9.87 -17.06
C ASN A 355 17.10 10.16 -16.36
N LEU A 356 16.69 11.43 -16.28
CA LEU A 356 15.43 11.85 -15.67
C LEU A 356 14.21 11.38 -16.50
N SER A 357 14.27 11.48 -17.84
CA SER A 357 13.23 10.92 -18.72
C SER A 357 13.11 9.40 -18.63
N GLN A 358 14.22 8.67 -18.43
CA GLN A 358 14.18 7.22 -18.19
C GLN A 358 13.61 6.82 -16.82
N LEU A 359 13.81 7.65 -15.79
CA LEU A 359 13.24 7.42 -14.45
C LEU A 359 11.73 7.69 -14.44
N VAL A 360 11.27 8.74 -15.13
CA VAL A 360 9.83 9.04 -15.30
C VAL A 360 9.14 7.95 -16.14
N ALA A 361 9.79 7.41 -17.18
CA ALA A 361 9.22 6.37 -18.04
C ALA A 361 9.17 4.96 -17.40
N LYS A 362 10.04 4.65 -16.44
CA LYS A 362 10.07 3.34 -15.75
C LYS A 362 9.02 3.20 -14.64
N GLN A 363 8.47 4.32 -14.14
CA GLN A 363 7.48 4.32 -13.04
C GLN A 363 6.04 4.65 -13.50
N SER A 364 5.83 4.95 -14.78
CA SER A 364 4.50 5.07 -15.37
C SER A 364 4.03 3.73 -15.95
N PRO A 365 3.06 3.02 -15.34
CA PRO A 365 2.44 1.88 -15.99
C PRO A 365 1.73 2.33 -17.27
N LYS A 366 2.00 1.62 -18.37
CA LYS A 366 1.32 1.75 -19.66
C LYS A 366 -0.17 1.50 -19.48
N GLN A 367 -0.98 2.55 -19.39
CA GLN A 367 -2.44 2.46 -19.54
C GLN A 367 -3.03 3.81 -19.97
N ASN A 368 -3.75 3.75 -21.09
CA ASN A 368 -4.70 4.66 -21.73
C ASN A 368 -4.31 6.15 -21.92
N GLN A 369 -4.35 6.56 -23.19
CA GLN A 369 -3.86 7.85 -23.70
C GLN A 369 -4.82 9.04 -23.54
N ASP A 370 -5.97 8.91 -22.86
CA ASP A 370 -7.02 9.95 -22.89
C ASP A 370 -7.43 10.52 -21.52
N THR A 371 -6.61 10.38 -20.46
CA THR A 371 -6.98 10.91 -19.13
C THR A 371 -5.89 11.74 -18.48
N LEU A 372 -6.20 13.02 -18.20
CA LEU A 372 -5.35 13.95 -17.46
C LEU A 372 -5.18 13.49 -16.00
N ARG A 373 -3.93 13.24 -15.60
CA ARG A 373 -3.59 12.90 -14.20
C ARG A 373 -3.25 14.16 -13.41
N LEU A 374 -3.46 14.13 -12.08
CA LEU A 374 -3.11 15.25 -11.21
C LEU A 374 -1.64 15.65 -11.36
N MET A 375 -0.72 14.67 -11.44
CA MET A 375 0.70 14.95 -11.65
C MET A 375 0.91 15.86 -12.87
N GLN A 376 0.19 15.65 -13.97
CA GLN A 376 0.30 16.42 -15.22
C GLN A 376 -0.22 17.86 -15.10
N ALA A 377 -1.33 18.07 -14.38
CA ALA A 377 -1.97 19.39 -14.24
C ALA A 377 -1.48 20.22 -13.04
N LEU A 378 -0.66 19.66 -12.14
CA LEU A 378 -0.13 20.34 -10.97
C LEU A 378 1.04 21.25 -11.36
N GLU A 379 0.82 22.57 -11.29
CA GLU A 379 1.86 23.59 -11.48
C GLU A 379 2.10 24.34 -10.16
N LEU A 380 3.37 24.44 -9.74
CA LEU A 380 3.77 25.17 -8.54
C LEU A 380 4.16 26.61 -8.87
N THR A 381 3.79 27.53 -7.99
CA THR A 381 4.28 28.92 -8.04
C THR A 381 5.74 29.01 -7.62
N GLU A 382 6.40 30.14 -7.88
CA GLU A 382 7.80 30.41 -7.45
C GLU A 382 8.02 30.21 -5.94
N GLN A 383 6.99 30.42 -5.10
CA GLN A 383 7.08 30.18 -3.66
C GLN A 383 6.97 28.69 -3.29
N GLY A 384 6.27 27.89 -4.11
CA GLY A 384 6.06 26.45 -3.87
C GLY A 384 7.18 25.55 -4.39
N LYS A 385 7.89 25.97 -5.45
CA LYS A 385 9.02 25.23 -6.05
C LYS A 385 10.07 24.73 -5.04
N PRO A 386 10.61 25.54 -4.10
CA PRO A 386 11.62 25.06 -3.14
C PRO A 386 11.10 23.98 -2.17
N HIS A 387 9.78 23.85 -2.04
CA HIS A 387 9.12 22.90 -1.14
C HIS A 387 8.47 21.72 -1.89
N ALA A 388 8.79 21.53 -3.18
CA ALA A 388 8.21 20.49 -4.02
C ALA A 388 8.28 19.08 -3.42
N GLN A 389 9.39 18.73 -2.76
CA GLN A 389 9.58 17.42 -2.13
C GLN A 389 8.54 17.11 -1.05
N ILE A 390 8.10 18.13 -0.30
CA ILE A 390 7.14 17.97 0.80
C ILE A 390 5.72 17.89 0.24
N ILE A 391 5.42 18.74 -0.74
CA ILE A 391 4.15 18.72 -1.48
C ILE A 391 3.96 17.37 -2.17
N GLU A 392 5.03 16.82 -2.74
CA GLU A 392 5.06 15.51 -3.38
C GLU A 392 4.72 14.38 -2.41
N LYS A 393 5.34 14.37 -1.22
CA LYS A 393 5.06 13.36 -0.19
C LYS A 393 3.64 13.46 0.33
N PHE A 394 3.16 14.69 0.57
CA PHE A 394 1.77 14.93 0.97
C PHE A 394 0.77 14.43 -0.09
N LEU A 395 1.06 14.69 -1.37
CA LEU A 395 0.20 14.28 -2.49
C LEU A 395 0.52 12.90 -3.04
N ALA A 396 1.38 12.10 -2.42
CA ALA A 396 1.90 10.84 -2.98
C ALA A 396 0.79 9.92 -3.51
N LYS A 397 -0.29 9.79 -2.73
CA LYS A 397 -1.48 9.01 -3.12
C LYS A 397 -2.31 9.68 -4.22
N TRP A 398 -2.33 11.00 -4.26
CA TRP A 398 -3.17 11.81 -5.14
C TRP A 398 -2.51 12.16 -6.48
N LEU A 399 -1.18 12.12 -6.61
CA LEU A 399 -0.48 12.46 -7.85
C LEU A 399 -0.93 11.61 -9.05
N GLN A 400 -1.32 10.35 -8.82
CA GLN A 400 -1.85 9.46 -9.85
C GLN A 400 -3.38 9.53 -10.03
N ALA A 401 -4.07 10.42 -9.30
CA ALA A 401 -5.52 10.57 -9.42
C ALA A 401 -5.91 11.15 -10.79
N HIS A 402 -7.03 10.70 -11.31
CA HIS A 402 -7.57 11.15 -12.60
C HIS A 402 -8.39 12.43 -12.39
N ILE A 403 -8.11 13.47 -13.17
CA ILE A 403 -8.93 14.69 -13.17
C ILE A 403 -10.10 14.46 -14.14
N VAL A 404 -11.31 14.52 -13.60
CA VAL A 404 -12.57 14.36 -14.33
C VAL A 404 -13.15 15.75 -14.60
N GLU A 405 -13.67 15.97 -15.81
CA GLU A 405 -14.31 17.23 -16.19
C GLU A 405 -15.54 17.54 -15.31
N THR A 406 -15.82 18.82 -15.12
CA THR A 406 -16.84 19.33 -14.19
C THR A 406 -18.27 18.83 -14.48
N GLU A 407 -18.55 18.35 -15.69
CA GLU A 407 -19.86 17.84 -16.09
C GLU A 407 -19.95 16.30 -16.09
N GLN A 408 -18.83 15.58 -16.02
CA GLN A 408 -18.83 14.12 -16.07
C GLN A 408 -19.02 13.48 -14.68
N PRO A 409 -19.73 12.34 -14.57
CA PRO A 409 -19.83 11.59 -13.32
C PRO A 409 -18.53 10.83 -13.01
N PHE A 410 -18.29 10.52 -11.73
CA PHE A 410 -17.20 9.62 -11.35
C PHE A 410 -17.43 8.23 -11.92
N GLN A 411 -16.36 7.61 -12.44
CA GLN A 411 -16.40 6.31 -13.09
C GLN A 411 -16.12 5.17 -12.11
N GLU A 412 -16.82 4.04 -12.25
CA GLU A 412 -16.54 2.83 -11.47
C GLU A 412 -15.24 2.16 -11.98
N GLY A 413 -14.40 1.68 -11.06
CA GLY A 413 -13.15 0.98 -11.40
C GLY A 413 -11.87 1.84 -11.43
N ILE A 414 -11.97 3.16 -11.25
CA ILE A 414 -10.80 4.05 -11.11
C ILE A 414 -10.57 4.35 -9.62
N ALA A 415 -9.39 3.98 -9.11
CA ALA A 415 -9.08 4.04 -7.68
C ALA A 415 -9.14 5.45 -7.07
N ARG A 416 -8.73 6.49 -7.82
CA ARG A 416 -8.71 7.87 -7.35
C ARG A 416 -9.10 8.83 -8.46
N GLN A 417 -10.11 9.65 -8.20
CA GLN A 417 -10.66 10.63 -9.14
C GLN A 417 -10.84 11.97 -8.41
N LEU A 418 -10.53 13.06 -9.10
CA LEU A 418 -10.63 14.42 -8.62
C LEU A 418 -11.45 15.24 -9.60
N LYS A 419 -12.24 16.16 -9.07
CA LYS A 419 -13.08 17.05 -9.84
C LYS A 419 -12.82 18.48 -9.39
N PRO A 420 -12.42 19.39 -10.30
CA PRO A 420 -12.21 20.78 -9.94
C PRO A 420 -13.53 21.39 -9.45
N SER A 421 -13.45 22.17 -8.38
CA SER A 421 -14.59 22.86 -7.79
C SER A 421 -14.32 24.36 -7.80
N GLU A 422 -15.32 25.16 -8.18
CA GLU A 422 -15.24 26.62 -8.15
C GLU A 422 -15.34 27.19 -6.72
N GLN A 423 -15.71 26.37 -5.73
CA GLN A 423 -15.81 26.80 -4.34
C GLN A 423 -14.45 26.76 -3.65
N SER A 424 -13.76 27.90 -3.61
CA SER A 424 -12.53 28.06 -2.83
C SER A 424 -12.84 28.61 -1.43
N SER A 425 -12.96 27.73 -0.44
CA SER A 425 -12.92 28.16 0.96
C SER A 425 -11.46 28.26 1.41
N LYS A 426 -10.90 29.46 1.46
CA LYS A 426 -9.56 29.67 2.06
C LYS A 426 -9.61 29.38 3.57
N PHE A 427 -8.58 28.70 4.07
CA PHE A 427 -8.36 28.53 5.51
C PHE A 427 -8.38 29.90 6.20
N LYS A 428 -9.21 30.04 7.24
CA LYS A 428 -9.31 31.29 8.02
C LYS A 428 -8.35 31.19 9.21
N GLY A 429 -7.10 31.56 9.00
CA GLY A 429 -6.08 31.62 10.05
C GLY A 429 -4.85 32.42 9.64
N ASN A 430 -3.92 32.63 10.57
CA ASN A 430 -2.67 33.39 10.34
C ASN A 430 -1.60 32.61 9.55
N LEU A 431 -1.91 31.40 9.09
CA LEU A 431 -0.99 30.53 8.36
C LEU A 431 -1.20 30.65 6.84
N THR A 432 -0.11 30.52 6.09
CA THR A 432 -0.15 30.47 4.62
C THR A 432 -0.86 29.19 4.17
N CYS A 433 -1.70 29.28 3.14
CA CYS A 433 -2.38 28.11 2.60
C CYS A 433 -1.52 27.44 1.53
N LEU A 434 -1.57 26.11 1.44
CA LEU A 434 -0.99 25.38 0.31
C LEU A 434 -1.56 25.85 -1.03
N ASN A 435 -2.79 26.35 -1.00
CA ASN A 435 -3.47 27.00 -2.11
C ASN A 435 -2.69 28.15 -2.75
N ASP A 436 -1.88 28.87 -1.99
CA ASP A 436 -1.10 30.01 -2.50
C ASP A 436 0.22 29.53 -3.15
N TRP A 437 0.60 28.26 -2.97
CA TRP A 437 1.78 27.65 -3.57
C TRP A 437 1.50 26.95 -4.91
N ILE A 438 0.24 26.82 -5.30
CA ILE A 438 -0.22 26.12 -6.51
C ILE A 438 -0.80 27.14 -7.49
N ALA A 439 -0.38 27.09 -8.75
CA ALA A 439 -0.77 28.06 -9.77
C ALA A 439 -2.26 27.95 -10.17
N SER A 440 -2.81 26.73 -10.14
CA SER A 440 -4.22 26.41 -10.47
C SER A 440 -4.96 25.76 -9.27
N PRO A 441 -5.31 26.54 -8.23
CA PRO A 441 -5.89 26.02 -6.99
C PRO A 441 -7.39 25.67 -7.11
N GLN A 442 -7.72 24.66 -7.91
CA GLN A 442 -9.11 24.29 -8.20
C GLN A 442 -9.61 23.10 -7.37
N LEU A 443 -8.81 22.59 -6.44
CA LEU A 443 -9.10 21.37 -5.68
C LEU A 443 -9.18 21.66 -4.18
N SER A 444 -10.20 21.11 -3.52
CA SER A 444 -10.44 21.25 -2.08
C SER A 444 -9.33 20.65 -1.21
N ILE A 445 -8.55 19.72 -1.77
CA ILE A 445 -7.39 19.13 -1.10
C ILE A 445 -6.27 20.14 -0.85
N PHE A 446 -6.22 21.24 -1.60
CA PHE A 446 -5.24 22.31 -1.42
C PHE A 446 -5.78 23.44 -0.54
N SER A 447 -7.07 23.74 -0.63
CA SER A 447 -7.71 24.83 0.11
C SER A 447 -7.76 24.59 1.63
N ASN A 448 -7.80 23.32 2.04
CA ASN A 448 -7.96 22.92 3.43
C ASN A 448 -6.63 22.59 4.14
N VAL A 449 -5.50 22.89 3.49
CA VAL A 449 -4.17 22.60 4.03
C VAL A 449 -3.44 23.92 4.30
N ALA A 450 -3.18 24.18 5.58
CA ALA A 450 -2.33 25.28 6.02
C ALA A 450 -0.87 24.83 6.09
N ILE A 451 0.07 25.76 6.02
CA ILE A 451 1.50 25.49 6.06
C ILE A 451 2.09 26.08 7.34
N ALA A 452 2.87 25.29 8.07
CA ALA A 452 3.61 25.72 9.25
C ALA A 452 5.11 25.40 9.09
N GLN A 453 5.96 26.10 9.85
CA GLN A 453 7.41 25.90 9.77
C GLN A 453 7.83 24.55 10.37
N ASP A 454 7.41 24.29 11.61
CA ASP A 454 7.81 23.08 12.35
C ASP A 454 6.62 22.40 13.03
N LEU A 455 6.79 21.13 13.42
CA LEU A 455 5.80 20.33 14.14
C LEU A 455 5.27 21.02 15.40
N SER A 456 6.14 21.69 16.17
CA SER A 456 5.76 22.41 17.38
C SER A 456 4.76 23.53 17.10
N HIS A 457 4.94 24.24 15.98
CA HIS A 457 4.04 25.30 15.55
C HIS A 457 2.69 24.73 15.09
N ALA A 458 2.72 23.61 14.35
CA ALA A 458 1.50 22.92 13.92
C ALA A 458 0.67 22.38 15.09
N LEU A 459 1.30 21.81 16.13
CA LEU A 459 0.58 21.28 17.30
C LEU A 459 -0.09 22.39 18.13
N ASN A 460 0.46 23.60 18.16
CA ASN A 460 -0.16 24.74 18.82
C ASN A 460 -1.44 25.20 18.10
N GLU A 461 -1.39 25.23 16.76
CA GLU A 461 -2.51 25.63 15.90
C GLU A 461 -3.51 24.49 15.64
N GLN A 462 -3.17 23.25 16.01
CA GLN A 462 -4.01 22.06 15.85
C GLN A 462 -5.40 22.21 16.48
N LYS A 463 -5.49 22.92 17.61
CA LYS A 463 -6.76 23.15 18.32
C LYS A 463 -7.74 24.05 17.56
N GLN A 464 -7.25 24.81 16.57
CA GLN A 464 -8.06 25.73 15.77
C GLN A 464 -8.55 25.08 14.47
N LEU A 465 -8.14 23.83 14.17
CA LEU A 465 -8.54 23.11 12.98
C LEU A 465 -10.03 22.76 13.00
N GLN A 466 -10.73 23.10 11.93
CA GLN A 466 -12.09 22.64 11.68
C GLN A 466 -12.08 21.27 10.99
N TYR A 467 -13.23 20.58 11.00
CA TYR A 467 -13.37 19.28 10.33
C TYR A 467 -12.92 19.36 8.86
N GLY A 468 -11.99 18.47 8.48
CA GLY A 468 -11.45 18.39 7.13
C GLY A 468 -10.28 19.33 6.83
N GLN A 469 -9.82 20.13 7.81
CA GLN A 469 -8.61 20.94 7.69
C GLN A 469 -7.40 20.23 8.28
N SER A 470 -6.22 20.49 7.72
CA SER A 470 -4.96 19.94 8.19
C SER A 470 -3.80 20.92 8.00
N ILE A 471 -2.70 20.67 8.68
CA ILE A 471 -1.47 21.48 8.62
C ILE A 471 -0.35 20.62 8.06
N LEU A 472 0.32 21.12 7.03
CA LEU A 472 1.53 20.55 6.47
C LEU A 472 2.73 21.34 6.99
N THR A 473 3.72 20.67 7.55
CA THR A 473 4.91 21.33 8.08
C THR A 473 6.11 21.17 7.16
N LEU A 474 7.02 22.16 7.18
CA LEU A 474 8.24 22.13 6.37
C LEU A 474 9.26 21.07 6.85
N ASP A 475 9.18 20.64 8.11
CA ASP A 475 9.93 19.51 8.64
C ASP A 475 9.34 18.13 8.30
N GLY A 476 8.23 18.09 7.53
CA GLY A 476 7.72 16.86 6.91
C GLY A 476 6.68 16.10 7.72
N TYR A 477 5.83 16.81 8.46
CA TYR A 477 4.69 16.24 9.17
C TYR A 477 3.36 16.76 8.59
N HIS A 478 2.34 15.91 8.65
CA HIS A 478 0.98 16.24 8.28
C HIS A 478 0.08 16.06 9.50
N VAL A 479 -0.48 17.15 10.00
CA VAL A 479 -1.22 17.21 11.26
C VAL A 479 -2.69 17.47 10.97
N GLY A 480 -3.55 16.54 11.37
CA GLY A 480 -5.00 16.71 11.43
C GLY A 480 -5.48 17.09 12.82
N GLN A 481 -6.80 17.17 13.00
CA GLN A 481 -7.41 17.52 14.30
C GLN A 481 -7.08 16.50 15.39
N ASP A 482 -7.02 15.22 15.03
CA ASP A 482 -6.90 14.06 15.93
C ASP A 482 -5.79 13.07 15.52
N TRP A 483 -4.99 13.40 14.50
CA TRP A 483 -3.93 12.54 13.98
C TRP A 483 -2.71 13.33 13.49
N VAL A 484 -1.56 12.65 13.41
CA VAL A 484 -0.31 13.16 12.84
C VAL A 484 0.34 12.07 12.00
N ILE A 485 0.79 12.42 10.81
CA ILE A 485 1.52 11.53 9.88
C ILE A 485 2.90 12.12 9.67
N ALA A 486 3.94 11.31 9.89
CA ALA A 486 5.32 11.69 9.62
C ALA A 486 5.67 11.30 8.17
N LEU A 487 5.51 12.23 7.23
CA LEU A 487 5.62 11.98 5.78
C LEU A 487 7.00 11.49 5.35
N MET A 488 8.04 11.79 6.13
CA MET A 488 9.39 11.30 5.86
C MET A 488 9.58 9.82 6.22
N TYR A 489 8.76 9.27 7.12
CA TYR A 489 8.88 7.91 7.65
C TYR A 489 7.77 6.97 7.19
N ASP A 490 6.76 7.48 6.49
CA ASP A 490 5.64 6.69 5.97
C ASP A 490 5.96 6.08 4.60
N ASP A 491 5.93 4.75 4.52
CA ASP A 491 6.23 3.98 3.31
C ASP A 491 5.29 4.35 2.14
N GLU A 492 4.01 4.62 2.44
CA GLU A 492 3.05 5.01 1.40
C GLU A 492 3.33 6.41 0.85
N SER A 493 3.83 7.32 1.68
CA SER A 493 4.30 8.66 1.29
C SER A 493 5.64 8.62 0.54
N GLN A 494 6.46 7.58 0.75
CA GLN A 494 7.69 7.35 -0.03
C GLN A 494 7.43 6.72 -1.41
N SER A 495 6.25 6.17 -1.67
CA SER A 495 5.93 5.54 -2.95
C SER A 495 6.00 6.47 -4.17
N ALA A 496 5.86 7.78 -3.96
CA ALA A 496 5.92 8.79 -5.02
C ALA A 496 7.31 9.44 -5.18
N GLN A 497 8.34 8.98 -4.46
CA GLN A 497 9.59 9.72 -4.25
C GLN A 497 10.30 10.16 -5.54
N GLY A 498 10.30 11.48 -5.76
CA GLY A 498 11.12 12.17 -6.76
C GLY A 498 10.42 12.42 -8.09
N MET A 499 9.21 11.93 -8.36
CA MET A 499 8.48 12.21 -9.59
C MET A 499 8.17 13.69 -9.82
N LEU A 500 7.60 14.40 -8.84
CA LEU A 500 7.29 15.83 -8.98
C LEU A 500 8.58 16.65 -8.99
N THR A 501 9.53 16.30 -8.12
CA THR A 501 10.83 16.95 -8.05
C THR A 501 11.63 16.78 -9.36
N HIS A 502 11.61 15.59 -9.97
CA HIS A 502 12.26 15.33 -11.26
C HIS A 502 11.54 16.02 -12.41
N ARG A 503 10.21 16.14 -12.38
CA ARG A 503 9.46 16.88 -13.39
C ARG A 503 9.76 18.37 -13.35
N ILE A 504 9.71 18.99 -12.18
CA ILE A 504 10.06 20.42 -12.03
C ILE A 504 11.48 20.65 -12.52
N ARG A 505 12.40 19.73 -12.21
CA ARG A 505 13.78 19.80 -12.69
C ARG A 505 13.90 19.54 -14.20
N LEU A 506 13.01 18.76 -14.82
CA LEU A 506 12.94 18.62 -16.28
C LEU A 506 12.39 19.90 -16.93
N ASP A 507 11.32 20.48 -16.38
CA ASP A 507 10.73 21.74 -16.84
C ASP A 507 11.68 22.94 -16.66
N GLU A 508 12.65 22.86 -15.73
CA GLU A 508 13.74 23.84 -15.58
C GLU A 508 14.92 23.60 -16.55
N ILE A 509 15.09 22.38 -17.07
CA ILE A 509 16.14 22.01 -18.03
C ILE A 509 15.69 22.30 -19.48
N GLU A 510 14.38 22.20 -19.76
CA GLU A 510 13.75 22.59 -21.04
C GLU A 510 13.62 24.12 -21.18
#